data_AF-A0A1V0PU56-F1
#
_entry.id   AF-A0A1V0PU56-F1
#
_cell.length_a   1.000
_cell.length_b   1.000
_cell.length_c   1.000
_cell.angle_alpha   90.00
_cell.angle_beta   90.00
_cell.angle_gamma   90.00
#
_symmetry.space_group_name_H-M   'P 1'
#
loop_
_entity.id
_entity.type
_entity.pdbx_description
1 polymer ?
#
loop_
_entity_poly.entity_id
_entity_poly.type
_entity_poly.pdbx_seq_one_letter_code
_entity_poly.pdbx_strand_id
1 'polypeptide(L)'
;MTDSELDTLFAAARTDRTEPSAAFLDRVMDDAMAACPAPAPERSARRSRPAPRGVLAGLVAALGGWPAMGGLATAGLFGLWIGYAAPGPLTPTPLNFWAAAMTWPT
;
A
#
# COMPACT_ATOMS: atom_id res chain seq x y z
N MET A 1 8.53 -7.58 25.72
CA MET A 1 8.08 -8.23 24.49
C MET A 1 8.81 -7.57 23.33
N THR A 2 9.83 -8.24 22.82
CA THR A 2 10.63 -7.80 21.66
C THR A 2 10.15 -8.49 20.39
N ASP A 3 10.54 -7.98 19.22
CA ASP A 3 10.16 -8.53 17.92
C ASP A 3 10.59 -10.01 17.76
N SER A 4 11.79 -10.34 18.24
CA SER A 4 12.33 -11.71 18.25
C SER A 4 11.54 -12.68 19.15
N GLU A 5 11.01 -12.17 20.26
CA GLU A 5 10.13 -12.95 21.14
C GLU A 5 8.78 -13.25 20.45
N LEU A 6 8.24 -12.29 19.68
CA LEU A 6 7.02 -12.50 18.90
C LEU A 6 7.22 -13.51 17.77
N ASP A 7 8.32 -13.41 17.03
CA ASP A 7 8.64 -14.35 15.96
C ASP A 7 8.74 -15.78 16.47
N THR A 8 9.33 -15.97 17.65
CA THR A 8 9.43 -17.28 18.30
C THR A 8 8.05 -17.86 18.63
N LEU A 9 7.13 -17.03 19.17
CA LEU A 9 5.76 -17.45 19.46
C LEU A 9 4.96 -17.77 18.20
N PHE A 10 5.13 -16.99 17.13
CA PHE A 10 4.47 -17.26 15.86
C PHE A 10 5.00 -18.53 15.18
N ALA A 11 6.31 -18.79 15.28
CA ALA A 11 6.90 -20.04 14.78
C ALA A 11 6.34 -21.27 15.50
N ALA A 12 6.19 -21.20 16.83
CA ALA A 12 5.55 -22.25 17.63
C ALA A 12 4.08 -22.46 17.22
N ALA A 13 3.31 -21.36 17.10
CA ALA A 13 1.89 -21.42 16.73
C ALA A 13 1.62 -21.97 15.33
N ARG A 14 2.55 -21.79 14.36
CA ARG A 14 2.43 -22.43 13.03
C ARG A 14 2.63 -23.94 13.07
N THR A 15 3.46 -24.42 13.99
CA THR A 15 3.82 -25.83 14.11
C THR A 15 2.71 -26.61 14.83
N ASP A 16 2.15 -26.03 15.89
CA ASP A 16 1.07 -26.64 16.68
C ASP A 16 -0.29 -26.03 16.31
N ARG A 17 -0.72 -26.29 15.06
CA ARG A 17 -1.99 -25.79 14.57
C ARG A 17 -3.12 -26.74 14.98
N THR A 18 -3.74 -26.45 16.11
CA THR A 18 -4.99 -27.13 16.50
C THR A 18 -6.09 -26.74 15.52
N GLU A 19 -6.63 -27.71 14.79
CA GLU A 19 -7.74 -27.46 13.88
C GLU A 19 -9.04 -27.20 14.66
N PRO A 20 -9.70 -26.04 14.47
CA PRO A 20 -10.97 -25.78 15.12
C PRO A 20 -12.06 -26.75 14.64
N SER A 21 -12.97 -27.14 15.52
CA SER A 21 -14.09 -28.02 15.14
C SER A 21 -14.99 -27.35 14.10
N ALA A 22 -15.53 -28.12 13.14
CA ALA A 22 -16.44 -27.61 12.13
C ALA A 22 -17.65 -26.87 12.72
N ALA A 23 -18.24 -27.41 13.80
CA ALA A 23 -19.36 -26.78 14.49
C ALA A 23 -19.02 -25.42 15.12
N PHE A 24 -17.76 -25.20 15.50
CA PHE A 24 -17.30 -23.89 15.96
C PHE A 24 -17.18 -22.91 14.80
N LEU A 25 -16.59 -23.35 13.67
CA LEU A 25 -16.47 -22.53 12.46
C LEU A 25 -17.84 -22.11 11.93
N ASP A 26 -18.82 -23.02 11.91
CA ASP A 26 -20.19 -22.71 11.48
C ASP A 26 -20.80 -21.57 12.31
N ARG A 27 -20.65 -21.62 13.64
CA ARG A 27 -21.13 -20.56 14.54
C ARG A 27 -20.41 -19.23 14.33
N VAL A 28 -19.10 -19.26 14.08
CA VAL A 28 -18.32 -18.05 13.76
C VAL A 28 -18.80 -17.44 12.45
N MET A 29 -19.11 -18.26 11.45
CA MET A 29 -19.63 -17.79 10.17
C MET A 29 -21.03 -17.18 10.34
N ASP A 30 -21.91 -17.81 11.12
CA ASP A 30 -23.23 -17.25 11.44
C ASP A 30 -23.12 -15.89 12.15
N ASP A 31 -22.23 -15.78 13.14
CA ASP A 31 -21.99 -14.54 13.86
C ASP A 31 -21.41 -13.45 12.95
N ALA A 32 -20.44 -13.80 12.10
CA ALA A 32 -19.87 -12.88 11.12
C ALA A 32 -20.94 -12.37 10.14
N MET A 33 -21.85 -13.23 9.69
CA MET A 33 -22.96 -12.85 8.82
C MET A 33 -23.97 -11.94 9.52
N ALA A 34 -24.19 -12.14 10.83
CA ALA A 34 -25.06 -11.28 11.63
C ALA A 34 -24.41 -9.91 11.93
N ALA A 35 -23.09 -9.88 12.14
CA ALA A 35 -22.31 -8.67 12.39
C ALA A 35 -22.00 -7.90 11.10
N CYS A 36 -22.02 -8.55 9.95
CA CYS A 36 -21.83 -7.91 8.67
C CYS A 36 -23.01 -6.95 8.44
N PRO A 37 -22.79 -5.62 8.43
CA PRO A 37 -23.87 -4.71 8.13
C PRO A 37 -24.39 -5.08 6.75
N ALA A 38 -25.71 -5.34 6.66
CA ALA A 38 -26.35 -5.48 5.35
C ALA A 38 -25.89 -4.30 4.50
N PRO A 39 -25.45 -4.52 3.24
CA PRO A 39 -25.11 -3.41 2.36
C PRO A 39 -26.28 -2.46 2.44
N ALA A 40 -26.03 -1.27 3.02
CA ALA A 40 -27.10 -0.34 3.32
C ALA A 40 -27.89 -0.23 2.03
N PRO A 41 -29.21 -0.53 2.02
CA PRO A 41 -29.98 -0.49 0.78
C PRO A 41 -29.63 0.85 0.19
N GLU A 42 -29.02 0.85 -1.01
CA GLU A 42 -28.63 2.09 -1.69
C GLU A 42 -29.88 2.92 -1.59
N ARG A 43 -29.85 3.91 -0.69
CA ARG A 43 -31.07 4.48 -0.15
C ARG A 43 -31.54 5.30 -1.31
N SER A 44 -32.34 4.68 -2.19
CA SER A 44 -32.62 5.07 -3.58
C SER A 44 -32.37 6.55 -3.62
N ALA A 45 -31.14 6.90 -4.00
CA ALA A 45 -30.63 8.23 -3.73
C ALA A 45 -31.56 9.07 -4.58
N ARG A 46 -32.56 9.67 -3.94
CA ARG A 46 -33.50 10.60 -4.53
C ARG A 46 -32.59 11.55 -5.24
N ARG A 47 -32.51 11.39 -6.55
CA ARG A 47 -31.35 11.68 -7.40
C ARG A 47 -30.82 13.04 -7.04
N SER A 48 -29.94 13.09 -6.02
CA SER A 48 -29.34 14.33 -5.59
C SER A 48 -28.33 14.53 -6.66
N ARG A 49 -28.70 15.40 -7.60
CA ARG A 49 -27.94 15.76 -8.78
C ARG A 49 -26.47 15.73 -8.37
N PRO A 50 -25.63 14.88 -8.98
CA PRO A 50 -24.25 14.78 -8.54
C PRO A 50 -23.69 16.20 -8.55
N ALA A 51 -23.34 16.71 -7.37
CA ALA A 51 -22.49 17.87 -7.29
C ALA A 51 -21.29 17.56 -8.19
N PRO A 52 -20.75 18.52 -8.96
CA PRO A 52 -19.60 18.25 -9.81
C PRO A 52 -18.46 17.75 -8.91
N ARG A 53 -18.34 16.43 -8.81
CA ARG A 53 -17.28 15.76 -8.07
C ARG A 53 -16.05 16.03 -8.90
N GLY A 54 -15.13 16.83 -8.36
CA GLY A 54 -13.85 17.08 -9.01
C GLY A 54 -13.20 15.75 -9.41
N VAL A 55 -12.41 15.76 -10.48
CA VAL A 55 -11.82 14.55 -11.08
C VAL A 55 -11.17 13.62 -10.04
N LEU A 56 -10.53 14.20 -9.02
CA LEU A 56 -9.96 13.50 -7.87
C LEU A 56 -10.98 12.70 -7.05
N ALA A 57 -12.15 13.25 -6.78
CA ALA A 57 -13.21 12.55 -6.05
C ALA A 57 -13.80 11.38 -6.86
N GLY A 58 -13.80 11.50 -8.20
CA GLY A 58 -14.14 10.39 -9.10
C GLY A 58 -13.11 9.26 -9.06
N LEU A 59 -11.82 9.60 -9.05
CA LEU A 59 -10.73 8.64 -8.90
C LEU A 59 -10.79 7.91 -7.55
N VAL A 60 -10.95 8.64 -6.43
CA VAL A 60 -11.02 8.00 -5.10
C VAL A 60 -12.22 7.05 -4.98
N ALA A 61 -13.36 7.39 -5.57
CA ALA A 61 -14.51 6.49 -5.62
C ALA A 61 -14.25 5.26 -6.50
N ALA A 62 -13.58 5.42 -7.64
CA ALA A 62 -13.24 4.32 -8.55
C ALA A 62 -12.18 3.36 -7.97
N LEU A 63 -11.25 3.86 -7.14
CA LEU A 63 -10.21 3.06 -6.50
C LEU A 63 -10.69 2.28 -5.25
N GLY A 64 -11.94 2.45 -4.80
CA GLY A 64 -12.48 1.72 -3.64
C GLY A 64 -12.52 2.52 -2.33
N GLY A 65 -12.38 3.85 -2.39
CA GLY A 65 -12.59 4.74 -1.25
C GLY A 65 -11.35 4.95 -0.37
N TRP A 66 -11.59 5.23 0.92
CA TRP A 66 -10.56 5.63 1.89
C TRP A 66 -9.40 4.64 2.08
N PRO A 67 -9.58 3.30 2.03
CA PRO A 67 -8.47 2.35 2.13
C PRO A 67 -7.45 2.51 0.99
N ALA A 68 -7.91 2.78 -0.23
CA ALA A 68 -7.03 3.00 -1.38
C ALA A 68 -6.22 4.29 -1.26
N MET A 69 -6.76 5.33 -0.62
CA MET A 69 -6.01 6.54 -0.27
C MET A 69 -4.87 6.26 0.72
N GLY A 70 -5.07 5.34 1.67
CA GLY A 70 -4.02 4.89 2.59
C GLY A 70 -2.82 4.31 1.83
N GLY A 71 -3.08 3.38 0.89
CA GLY A 71 -2.03 2.81 0.04
C GLY A 71 -1.33 3.84 -0.86
N LEU A 72 -2.10 4.77 -1.46
CA LEU A 72 -1.54 5.86 -2.27
C LEU A 72 -0.62 6.77 -1.46
N ALA A 73 -1.01 7.12 -0.23
CA ALA A 73 -0.21 7.95 0.66
C ALA A 73 1.11 7.26 1.05
N THR A 74 1.04 5.96 1.41
CA THR A 74 2.24 5.16 1.72
C THR A 74 3.17 5.02 0.52
N ALA A 75 2.63 4.79 -0.68
CA ALA A 75 3.41 4.73 -1.92
C ALA A 75 4.10 6.08 -2.22
N GLY A 76 3.42 7.20 -2.01
CA GLY A 76 4.01 8.53 -2.14
C GLY A 76 5.15 8.78 -1.15
N LEU A 77 4.97 8.37 0.11
CA LEU A 77 6.02 8.49 1.13
C LEU A 77 7.25 7.62 0.80
N PHE A 78 7.04 6.40 0.30
CA PHE A 78 8.12 5.54 -0.17
C PHE A 78 8.85 6.14 -1.37
N GLY A 79 8.13 6.70 -2.35
CA GLY A 79 8.73 7.40 -3.48
C GLY A 79 9.57 8.60 -3.04
N LEU A 80 9.09 9.37 -2.05
CA LEU A 80 9.83 10.49 -1.47
C LEU A 80 11.09 10.02 -0.72
N TRP A 81 10.98 8.94 0.05
CA TRP A 81 12.11 8.36 0.77
C TRP A 81 13.22 7.91 -0.19
N ILE A 82 12.86 7.18 -1.25
CA ILE A 82 13.81 6.74 -2.28
C ILE A 82 14.42 7.93 -3.02
N GLY A 83 13.61 8.93 -3.38
CA GLY A 83 14.08 10.14 -4.06
C GLY A 83 15.05 10.98 -3.20
N TYR A 84 14.79 11.07 -1.90
CA TYR A 84 15.69 11.76 -0.96
C TYR A 84 17.00 10.98 -0.73
N ALA A 85 16.93 9.65 -0.71
CA ALA A 85 18.11 8.79 -0.59
C ALA A 85 18.90 8.64 -1.90
N ALA A 86 18.46 9.27 -3.00
CA ALA A 86 19.19 9.25 -4.25
C ALA A 86 20.58 9.91 -4.06
N PRO A 87 21.67 9.26 -4.50
CA PRO A 87 23.00 9.87 -4.42
C PRO A 87 22.97 11.20 -5.18
N GLY A 88 23.63 12.22 -4.60
CA GLY A 88 23.56 13.63 -5.00
C GLY A 88 23.85 13.90 -6.48
N PRO A 89 23.75 15.17 -6.92
CA PRO A 89 23.83 15.55 -8.34
C PRO A 89 24.98 14.83 -9.00
N LEU A 90 24.69 14.03 -10.03
CA LEU A 90 25.71 13.40 -10.85
C LEU A 90 26.57 14.55 -11.37
N THR A 91 27.76 14.72 -10.80
CA THR A 91 28.71 15.72 -11.26
C THR A 91 28.86 15.46 -12.75
N PRO A 92 28.61 16.43 -13.64
CA PRO A 92 28.92 16.24 -15.04
C PRO A 92 30.42 16.02 -15.10
N THR A 93 30.84 14.76 -15.25
CA THR A 93 32.20 14.42 -15.58
C THR A 93 32.49 15.20 -16.85
N PRO A 94 33.45 16.15 -16.84
CA PRO A 94 33.73 16.87 -18.06
C PRO A 94 34.19 15.83 -19.08
N LEU A 95 33.60 15.85 -20.27
CA LEU A 95 33.95 15.08 -21.46
C LEU A 95 35.41 15.34 -21.94
N ASN A 96 36.29 15.82 -21.05
CA ASN A 96 37.66 16.21 -21.29
C ASN A 96 38.64 15.01 -21.34
N PHE A 97 38.15 13.78 -21.16
CA PHE A 97 38.99 12.59 -21.39
C PHE A 97 39.51 12.53 -22.83
N TRP A 98 38.77 13.09 -23.79
CA TRP A 98 39.17 13.12 -25.20
C TRP A 98 40.17 14.23 -25.55
N ALA A 99 40.21 15.33 -24.79
CA ALA A 99 41.17 16.41 -25.04
C ALA A 99 42.60 16.01 -24.65
N ALA A 100 42.77 15.17 -23.63
CA ALA A 100 44.08 14.62 -23.24
C ALA A 100 44.64 13.63 -24.27
N ALA A 101 43.78 12.98 -25.06
CA ALA A 101 44.18 12.07 -26.12
C ALA A 101 44.58 12.79 -27.42
N MET A 102 44.17 14.05 -27.61
CA MET A 102 44.44 14.83 -28.82
C MET A 102 45.73 15.67 -28.76
N THR A 103 46.32 15.85 -27.59
CA THR A 103 47.65 16.45 -27.46
C THR A 103 48.73 15.38 -27.54
N TRP A 104 49.06 14.95 -28.75
CA TRP A 104 50.23 14.10 -28.98
C TRP A 104 51.54 14.89 -28.77
N PRO A 105 52.59 14.31 -28.16
CA PRO A 105 53.89 14.95 -28.11
C PRO A 105 54.52 14.87 -29.51
N THR A 106 54.91 16.02 -30.06
CA THR A 106 55.88 16.11 -31.17
C THR A 106 57.28 15.79 -30.65
#